data_AF-A0A7Y3ES18-F1
#
_entry.id   AF-A0A7Y3ES18-F1
#
_cell.length_a   1.000
_cell.length_b   1.000
_cell.length_c   1.000
_cell.angle_alpha   90.00
_cell.angle_beta   90.00
_cell.angle_gamma   90.00
#
_symmetry.space_group_name_H-M   'P 1'
#
loop_
_entity.id
_entity.type
_entity.pdbx_description
1 polymer ?
#
loop_
_entity_poly.entity_id
_entity_poly.type
_entity_poly.pdbx_seq_one_letter_code
_entity_poly.pdbx_strand_id
1 'polypeptide(L)'
;GATWVSLHNGGGVGWGEVINGGFGMLIDGTEQSRENIESMLHWDVNNGIARRSWARNKEAIFTAKRAMEENSHLDITLPQISDEEDIKSWIRNI
;
A
#
# COMPACT_ATOMS: atom_id res chain seq x y z
N GLY A 1 10.34 12.12 2.51
CA GLY A 1 10.67 13.09 1.44
C GLY A 1 9.55 14.05 1.06
N ALA A 2 8.36 14.03 1.69
CA ALA A 2 7.35 15.06 1.41
C ALA A 2 7.80 16.45 1.91
N THR A 3 7.44 17.51 1.19
CA THR A 3 7.62 18.90 1.66
C THR A 3 6.54 19.28 2.66
N TRP A 4 5.32 18.79 2.46
CA TRP A 4 4.25 18.84 3.46
C TRP A 4 3.33 17.63 3.32
N VAL A 5 2.63 17.30 4.39
CA VAL A 5 1.67 16.19 4.47
C VAL A 5 0.36 16.73 5.02
N SER A 6 -0.76 16.18 4.56
CA SER A 6 -2.09 16.49 5.08
C SER A 6 -2.86 15.22 5.39
N LEU A 7 -3.67 15.27 6.45
CA LEU A 7 -4.57 14.20 6.86
C LEU A 7 -5.93 14.81 7.18
N HIS A 8 -6.95 14.40 6.46
CA HIS A 8 -8.28 14.98 6.51
C HIS A 8 -9.31 13.94 6.96
N ASN A 9 -10.43 14.44 7.51
CA ASN A 9 -11.60 13.65 7.88
C ASN A 9 -12.74 13.92 6.89
N GLY A 10 -13.11 12.89 6.11
CA GLY A 10 -14.32 12.90 5.30
C GLY A 10 -14.16 13.45 3.88
N GLY A 11 -12.94 13.51 3.34
CA GLY A 11 -12.73 13.95 1.96
C GLY A 11 -13.51 13.11 0.96
N GLY A 12 -14.29 13.77 0.09
CA GLY A 12 -15.08 13.14 -0.97
C GLY A 12 -16.46 12.63 -0.54
N VAL A 13 -16.58 11.94 0.61
CA VAL A 13 -17.82 11.25 1.01
C VAL A 13 -18.53 11.81 2.26
N GLY A 14 -17.90 12.73 3.01
CA GLY A 14 -18.50 13.37 4.18
C GLY A 14 -17.83 13.00 5.51
N TRP A 15 -18.02 13.86 6.51
CA TRP A 15 -17.36 13.78 7.81
C TRP A 15 -17.62 12.45 8.53
N GLY A 16 -16.56 11.74 8.94
CA GLY A 16 -16.62 10.50 9.72
C GLY A 16 -16.54 9.21 8.90
N GLU A 17 -16.75 9.28 7.58
CA GLU A 17 -16.83 8.09 6.73
C GLU A 17 -15.46 7.60 6.22
N VAL A 18 -14.47 8.49 6.17
CA VAL A 18 -13.14 8.20 5.64
C VAL A 18 -12.06 9.06 6.29
N ILE A 19 -10.90 8.46 6.49
CA ILE A 19 -9.64 9.17 6.73
C ILE A 19 -8.85 9.13 5.43
N ASN A 20 -8.59 10.31 4.85
CA ASN A 20 -7.83 10.44 3.60
C ASN A 20 -6.63 11.36 3.82
N GLY A 21 -5.49 10.96 3.27
CA GLY A 21 -4.24 11.73 3.35
C GLY A 21 -3.70 12.07 1.98
N GLY A 22 -2.80 13.05 1.95
CA GLY A 22 -2.03 13.41 0.78
C GLY A 22 -0.74 14.08 1.19
N PHE A 23 0.11 14.36 0.21
CA PHE A 23 1.34 15.09 0.42
C PHE A 23 1.59 16.04 -0.75
N GLY A 24 2.42 17.05 -0.52
CA GLY A 24 3.01 17.84 -1.57
C GLY A 24 4.52 17.79 -1.49
N MET A 25 5.14 17.95 -2.65
CA MET A 25 6.58 17.83 -2.80
C MET A 25 7.11 18.92 -3.70
N LEU A 26 8.11 19.64 -3.22
CA LEU A 26 8.87 20.60 -3.99
C LEU A 26 9.92 19.87 -4.82
N ILE A 27 9.86 20.12 -6.13
CA ILE A 27 10.84 19.64 -7.09
C ILE A 27 11.61 20.85 -7.61
N ASP A 28 12.77 21.12 -7.01
CA ASP A 28 13.60 22.29 -7.29
C ASP A 28 14.91 21.95 -8.01
N GLY A 29 15.12 20.69 -8.37
CA GLY A 29 16.30 20.20 -9.07
C GLY A 29 17.53 19.97 -8.17
N THR A 30 17.40 20.14 -6.85
CA THR A 30 18.48 19.82 -5.92
C THR A 30 18.63 18.31 -5.74
N GLU A 31 19.83 17.89 -5.33
CA GLU A 31 20.10 16.49 -4.98
C GLU A 31 19.19 16.01 -3.85
N GLN A 32 18.89 16.88 -2.88
CA GLN A 32 17.95 16.56 -1.81
C GLN A 32 16.53 16.29 -2.34
N SER A 33 16.09 17.04 -3.36
CA SER A 33 14.80 16.80 -4.00
C SER A 33 14.76 15.44 -4.70
N ARG A 34 15.85 15.02 -5.36
CA ARG A 34 16.00 13.69 -5.96
C ARG A 34 15.84 12.58 -4.90
N GLU A 35 16.57 12.66 -3.80
CA GLU A 35 16.48 11.69 -2.69
C GLU A 35 15.07 11.65 -2.07
N ASN A 36 14.44 12.83 -1.94
CA ASN A 36 13.09 12.95 -1.40
C ASN A 36 12.05 12.25 -2.28
N ILE A 37 12.18 12.38 -3.60
CA ILE A 37 11.33 11.70 -4.60
C ILE A 37 11.49 10.17 -4.46
N GLU A 38 12.73 9.69 -4.50
CA GLU A 38 13.05 8.25 -4.43
C GLU A 38 12.51 7.60 -3.16
N SER A 39 12.64 8.29 -2.02
CA SER A 39 12.09 7.83 -0.75
C SER A 39 10.56 7.86 -0.72
N MET A 40 9.95 9.01 -1.00
CA MET A 40 8.53 9.24 -0.73
C MET A 40 7.62 8.50 -1.71
N LEU A 41 7.91 8.54 -3.01
CA LEU A 41 7.04 7.89 -4.01
C LEU A 41 7.06 6.38 -3.86
N HIS A 42 8.22 5.81 -3.53
CA HIS A 42 8.33 4.38 -3.30
C HIS A 42 7.45 3.95 -2.11
N TRP A 43 7.47 4.71 -1.02
CA TRP A 43 6.63 4.42 0.15
C TRP A 43 5.13 4.64 -0.13
N ASP A 44 4.75 5.80 -0.67
CA ASP A 44 3.34 6.19 -0.85
C ASP A 44 2.56 5.17 -1.70
N VAL A 45 3.21 4.64 -2.74
CA VAL A 45 2.62 3.61 -3.61
C VAL A 45 2.69 2.21 -3.00
N ASN A 46 3.88 1.76 -2.57
CA ASN A 46 4.05 0.38 -2.12
C ASN A 46 3.32 0.08 -0.81
N ASN A 47 3.13 1.07 0.07
CA ASN A 47 2.31 0.90 1.26
C ASN A 47 0.85 0.54 0.90
N GLY A 48 0.28 1.21 -0.11
CA GLY A 48 -1.05 0.90 -0.63
C GLY A 48 -1.12 -0.50 -1.26
N ILE A 49 -0.10 -0.88 -2.04
CA ILE A 49 0.03 -2.21 -2.64
C ILE A 49 0.11 -3.29 -1.53
N ALA A 50 0.97 -3.10 -0.54
CA ALA A 50 1.13 -4.03 0.58
C ALA A 50 -0.19 -4.25 1.32
N ARG A 51 -0.90 -3.17 1.68
CA ARG A 51 -2.18 -3.26 2.39
C ARG A 51 -3.26 -3.94 1.55
N ARG A 52 -3.36 -3.64 0.25
CA ARG A 52 -4.34 -4.26 -0.65
C ARG A 52 -4.00 -5.73 -0.94
N SER A 53 -2.71 -6.04 -1.07
CA SER A 53 -2.19 -7.41 -1.18
C SER A 53 -2.61 -8.21 0.04
N TRP A 54 -2.37 -7.70 1.25
CA TRP A 54 -2.78 -8.35 2.49
C TRP A 54 -4.30 -8.56 2.60
N ALA A 55 -5.09 -7.63 2.07
CA ALA A 55 -6.54 -7.77 1.91
C ALA A 55 -6.95 -8.76 0.79
N ARG A 56 -6.02 -9.55 0.26
CA ARG A 56 -6.20 -10.62 -0.72
C ARG A 56 -6.62 -10.14 -2.11
N ASN A 57 -6.31 -8.90 -2.46
CA ASN A 57 -6.52 -8.42 -3.82
C ASN A 57 -5.50 -9.06 -4.77
N LYS A 58 -5.97 -9.79 -5.79
CA LYS A 58 -5.13 -10.57 -6.72
C LYS A 58 -4.10 -9.72 -7.46
N GLU A 59 -4.53 -8.57 -7.98
CA GLU A 59 -3.65 -7.66 -8.72
C GLU A 59 -2.60 -6.99 -7.81
N ALA A 60 -2.96 -6.70 -6.57
CA ALA A 60 -2.02 -6.17 -5.59
C ALA A 60 -1.00 -7.23 -5.14
N ILE A 61 -1.39 -8.50 -4.98
CA ILE A 61 -0.45 -9.60 -4.70
C ILE A 61 0.55 -9.76 -5.86
N PHE A 62 0.06 -9.74 -7.09
CA PHE A 62 0.91 -9.80 -8.29
C PHE A 62 1.88 -8.62 -8.34
N THR A 63 1.37 -7.40 -8.17
CA THR A 63 2.20 -6.19 -8.18
C THR A 63 3.22 -6.18 -7.05
N ALA A 64 2.84 -6.63 -5.84
CA ALA A 64 3.76 -6.73 -4.70
C ALA A 64 4.94 -7.67 -4.99
N LYS A 65 4.69 -8.85 -5.60
CA LYS A 65 5.76 -9.79 -5.99
C LYS A 65 6.73 -9.14 -6.97
N ARG A 66 6.22 -8.50 -8.02
CA ARG A 66 7.05 -7.79 -9.00
C ARG A 66 7.84 -6.64 -8.38
N ALA A 67 7.24 -5.87 -7.50
CA ALA A 67 7.93 -4.77 -6.82
C ALA A 67 9.09 -5.26 -5.94
N MET A 68 8.93 -6.42 -5.27
CA MET A 68 10.01 -7.06 -4.50
C MET A 68 11.09 -7.69 -5.37
N GLU A 69 10.75 -8.16 -6.58
CA GLU A 69 11.75 -8.62 -7.58
C GLU A 69 12.60 -7.45 -8.11
N GLU A 70 11.99 -6.27 -8.31
CA GLU A 70 12.66 -5.07 -8.81
C GLU A 70 13.46 -4.32 -7.72
N ASN A 71 13.07 -4.44 -6.44
CA ASN A 71 13.76 -3.81 -5.32
C ASN A 71 14.03 -4.81 -4.19
N SER A 72 15.29 -5.23 -4.06
CA SER A 72 15.75 -6.17 -3.02
C SER A 72 15.63 -5.66 -1.59
N HIS A 73 15.42 -4.36 -1.39
CA HIS A 73 15.20 -3.76 -0.07
C HIS A 73 13.72 -3.68 0.32
N LEU A 74 12.81 -4.01 -0.61
CA LEU A 74 11.38 -4.07 -0.35
C LEU A 74 11.00 -5.50 0.05
N ASP A 75 10.45 -5.63 1.26
CA ASP A 75 9.93 -6.90 1.77
C ASP A 75 8.49 -6.70 2.24
N ILE A 76 7.55 -7.34 1.55
CA ILE A 76 6.10 -7.24 1.78
C ILE A 76 5.58 -8.62 2.16
N THR A 77 4.96 -8.71 3.33
CA THR A 77 4.24 -9.92 3.75
C THR A 77 3.07 -10.20 2.81
N LEU A 78 3.12 -11.33 2.10
CA LEU A 78 2.03 -11.78 1.24
C LEU A 78 1.05 -12.67 2.02
N PRO A 79 -0.28 -12.54 1.80
CA PRO A 79 -1.23 -13.41 2.45
C PRO A 79 -1.14 -14.84 1.89
N GLN A 80 -1.35 -15.82 2.75
CA GLN A 80 -1.65 -17.19 2.33
C GLN A 80 -3.16 -17.30 2.14
N ILE A 81 -3.57 -17.77 0.96
CA ILE A 81 -5.00 -17.90 0.62
C ILE A 81 -5.43 -19.31 1.02
N SER A 82 -6.39 -19.39 1.95
CA SER A 82 -7.00 -20.66 2.37
C SER A 82 -7.90 -21.22 1.26
N ASP A 83 -7.96 -22.55 1.18
CA ASP A 83 -8.92 -23.24 0.31
C ASP A 83 -10.34 -23.12 0.89
N GLU A 84 -11.30 -22.77 0.05
CA GLU A 84 -12.71 -22.68 0.46
C GLU A 84 -13.31 -24.05 0.81
N GLU A 85 -12.88 -25.12 0.16
CA GLU A 85 -13.39 -26.46 0.44
C GLU A 85 -12.91 -26.95 1.80
N ASP A 86 -11.67 -26.65 2.18
CA ASP A 86 -11.16 -26.92 3.52
C ASP A 86 -11.98 -26.17 4.59
N ILE A 87 -12.27 -24.88 4.35
CA ILE A 87 -13.10 -24.07 5.24
C ILE A 87 -14.51 -24.66 5.36
N LYS A 88 -15.16 -24.98 4.24
CA LYS A 88 -16.52 -25.55 4.22
C LYS A 88 -16.56 -26.92 4.91
N SER A 89 -15.56 -27.77 4.66
CA SER A 89 -15.40 -29.06 5.32
C SER A 89 -15.30 -28.89 6.83
N TRP A 90 -14.47 -27.94 7.29
CA TRP A 90 -14.30 -27.66 8.72
C TRP A 90 -15.60 -27.19 9.37
N ILE A 91 -16.31 -26.24 8.76
CA ILE A 91 -17.59 -25.72 9.26
C ILE A 91 -18.66 -26.82 9.35
N ARG A 92 -18.73 -27.74 8.39
CA ARG A 92 -19.71 -28.85 8.40
C ARG A 92 -19.44 -29.89 9.49
N ASN A 93 -18.21 -29.94 10.01
CA ASN A 93 -17.78 -30.88 11.05
C ASN A 93 -17.82 -30.28 12.46
N ILE A 94 -18.32 -29.04 12.62
CA ILE A 94 -18.68 -28.41 13.90
C ILE A 94 -20.18 -28.64 14.15
#